data_AF-A0A4Q9LYJ7-F1
#
_entry.id   AF-A0A4Q9LYJ7-F1
#
_cell.length_a   1.000
_cell.length_b   1.000
_cell.length_c   1.000
_cell.angle_alpha   90.00
_cell.angle_beta   90.00
_cell.angle_gamma   90.00
#
_symmetry.space_group_name_H-M   'P 1'
#
loop_
_entity.id
_entity.type
_entity.pdbx_description
1 polymer ?
#
loop_
_entity_poly.entity_id
_entity_poly.type
_entity_poly.pdbx_seq_one_letter_code
_entity_poly.pdbx_strand_id
1 'polypeptide(L)'
;MSQFFKDFDDEEINEKSKKITKKAFFDEDSSEEKDKISKKEKKKNELQLLVISAEEDFSVKQAENIVKTFKKNSNIFKNDIPRFLKRFFLQIIEEKKSTASLKRQVNEILKKYEKEDTIKEDEVVKTEEKRTEVFENKLLVILEIENYKTKIETLFELSKSKNLQDSELAKIYMSLLGIFNNEIANTKSENTPKKKELLKEIFIVMNFLLEIFFKHDTLFYENIDLKKLFTENLNFYIVKIFDIIDESYFDACRDLLKKTESISLEISKSKSLEFSFFYDNKIIENEIFPFNILYLLRINEYEKSKSLYLESEYIKTPAYFKVISELGIMAFYKQDFIFSFKLLQECYFEANFHNLENYLLIMCVIHEEKVINEIFFNIFLEKIRLLENNKLILKAYDSKLEIFRAYLFLYNFDYKKSYEILKKIEPRLECYDVLKNRVLKELKL
;
A
#
# COMPACT_ATOMS: atom_id res chain seq x y z
N MET A 1 -10.61 -3.67 -24.62
CA MET A 1 -10.73 -4.09 -23.20
C MET A 1 -9.38 -3.91 -22.55
N SER A 2 -9.30 -3.07 -21.51
CA SER A 2 -8.04 -2.69 -20.86
C SER A 2 -7.40 -3.90 -20.17
N GLN A 3 -6.10 -4.08 -20.39
CA GLN A 3 -5.25 -5.16 -19.87
C GLN A 3 -5.11 -5.15 -18.33
N PHE A 4 -5.68 -4.15 -17.65
CA PHE A 4 -5.51 -3.89 -16.22
C PHE A 4 -6.25 -4.87 -15.28
N PHE A 5 -7.25 -5.62 -15.79
CA PHE A 5 -8.11 -6.48 -14.97
C PHE A 5 -7.83 -7.98 -15.11
N LYS A 6 -6.79 -8.40 -15.84
CA LYS A 6 -6.52 -9.83 -16.08
C LYS A 6 -5.53 -10.49 -15.13
N ASP A 7 -4.83 -9.73 -14.29
CA ASP A 7 -3.74 -10.26 -13.46
C ASP A 7 -4.14 -10.53 -12.00
N PHE A 8 -5.44 -10.66 -11.69
CA PHE A 8 -5.94 -10.95 -10.34
C PHE A 8 -6.58 -12.34 -10.14
N ASP A 9 -6.50 -13.21 -11.14
CA ASP A 9 -6.88 -14.62 -10.99
C ASP A 9 -5.61 -15.48 -10.97
N ASP A 10 -5.27 -16.02 -9.80
CA ASP A 10 -5.10 -17.47 -9.61
C ASP A 10 -4.83 -17.82 -8.13
N GLU A 11 -5.84 -18.45 -7.52
CA GLU A 11 -5.77 -19.65 -6.67
C GLU A 11 -4.74 -19.73 -5.52
N GLU A 12 -5.04 -19.16 -4.33
CA GLU A 12 -4.67 -19.79 -3.01
C GLU A 12 -5.24 -19.10 -1.73
N ILE A 13 -5.99 -18.00 -1.83
CA ILE A 13 -6.40 -17.19 -0.66
C ILE A 13 -7.71 -17.68 0.02
N ASN A 14 -8.40 -18.68 -0.55
CA ASN A 14 -9.80 -18.95 -0.21
C ASN A 14 -10.10 -19.74 1.08
N GLU A 15 -9.11 -20.29 1.79
CA GLU A 15 -9.39 -21.07 3.02
C GLU A 15 -9.00 -20.40 4.36
N LYS A 16 -8.07 -19.44 4.36
CA LYS A 16 -7.63 -18.77 5.63
C LYS A 16 -8.45 -17.53 6.02
N SER A 17 -9.11 -16.87 5.07
CA SER A 17 -9.89 -15.64 5.31
C SER A 17 -11.22 -15.86 6.08
N LYS A 18 -11.80 -17.07 6.02
CA LYS A 18 -13.09 -17.39 6.66
C LYS A 18 -13.03 -17.56 8.20
N LYS A 19 -11.84 -17.67 8.81
CA LYS A 19 -11.70 -17.79 10.29
C LYS A 19 -11.29 -16.50 11.00
N ILE A 20 -10.70 -15.53 10.30
CA ILE A 20 -10.18 -14.28 10.91
C ILE A 20 -11.30 -13.24 11.09
N THR A 21 -12.33 -13.26 10.27
CA THR A 21 -13.46 -12.30 10.29
C THR A 21 -14.36 -12.40 11.52
N LYS A 22 -14.32 -13.48 12.32
CA LYS A 22 -15.16 -13.61 13.52
C LYS A 22 -14.51 -13.14 14.82
N LYS A 23 -13.19 -12.91 14.85
CA LYS A 23 -12.48 -12.57 16.10
C LYS A 23 -12.04 -11.11 16.23
N ALA A 24 -12.08 -10.32 15.15
CA ALA A 24 -11.66 -8.91 15.17
C ALA A 24 -12.79 -7.89 15.40
N PHE A 25 -14.05 -8.33 15.58
CA PHE A 25 -15.22 -7.43 15.62
C PHE A 25 -15.84 -7.21 17.02
N PHE A 26 -15.28 -7.81 18.07
CA PHE A 26 -15.74 -7.62 19.44
C PHE A 26 -14.55 -7.59 20.41
N ASP A 27 -13.71 -6.55 20.30
CA ASP A 27 -12.94 -6.13 21.48
C ASP A 27 -13.89 -5.30 22.36
N GLU A 28 -14.27 -5.90 23.49
CA GLU A 28 -15.10 -5.30 24.54
C GLU A 28 -14.33 -4.36 25.48
N ASP A 29 -13.02 -4.15 25.28
CA ASP A 29 -12.21 -3.33 26.18
C ASP A 29 -11.59 -2.12 25.47
N SER A 30 -12.36 -1.04 25.35
CA SER A 30 -11.82 0.33 25.40
C SER A 30 -12.92 1.31 25.78
N SER A 31 -13.02 1.54 27.09
CA SER A 31 -13.70 2.67 27.69
C SER A 31 -12.99 3.97 27.31
N GLU A 32 -13.64 4.80 26.48
CA GLU A 32 -13.98 6.20 26.76
C GLU A 32 -14.44 6.90 25.46
N GLU A 33 -15.66 7.46 25.52
CA GLU A 33 -16.31 8.33 24.54
C GLU A 33 -16.29 7.91 23.05
N LYS A 34 -16.97 6.81 22.73
CA LYS A 34 -17.50 6.57 21.37
C LYS A 34 -18.99 6.86 21.34
N ASP A 35 -19.42 7.69 20.39
CA ASP A 35 -20.83 7.95 20.11
C ASP A 35 -21.63 6.63 20.09
N LYS A 36 -22.67 6.57 20.93
CA LYS A 36 -23.45 5.36 21.14
C LYS A 36 -24.29 5.05 19.88
N ILE A 37 -23.70 4.32 18.93
CA ILE A 37 -24.42 3.73 17.81
C ILE A 37 -25.57 2.89 18.37
N SER A 38 -26.76 3.09 17.82
CA SER A 38 -27.97 2.42 18.32
C SER A 38 -27.87 0.90 18.13
N LYS A 39 -28.45 0.12 19.05
CA LYS A 39 -28.55 -1.35 18.90
C LYS A 39 -29.22 -1.76 17.58
N LYS A 40 -30.04 -0.86 16.99
CA LYS A 40 -30.71 -1.04 15.71
C LYS A 40 -29.73 -0.98 14.54
N GLU A 41 -28.84 0.00 14.50
CA GLU A 41 -27.84 0.14 13.42
C GLU A 41 -26.83 -1.00 13.42
N LYS A 42 -26.30 -1.38 14.61
CA LYS A 42 -25.38 -2.53 14.71
C LYS A 42 -25.99 -3.81 14.12
N LYS A 43 -27.25 -4.09 14.45
CA LYS A 43 -27.97 -5.28 13.95
C LYS A 43 -28.34 -5.19 12.47
N LYS A 44 -28.60 -3.99 11.96
CA LYS A 44 -28.80 -3.75 10.53
C LYS A 44 -27.50 -4.04 9.75
N ASN A 45 -26.37 -3.53 10.22
CA ASN A 45 -25.06 -3.74 9.58
C ASN A 45 -24.62 -5.21 9.62
N GLU A 46 -24.80 -5.90 10.74
CA GLU A 46 -24.56 -7.35 10.84
C GLU A 46 -25.35 -8.15 9.79
N LEU A 47 -26.63 -7.84 9.60
CA LEU A 47 -27.47 -8.51 8.61
C LEU A 47 -27.04 -8.17 7.18
N GLN A 48 -26.61 -6.93 6.91
CA GLN A 48 -26.16 -6.49 5.59
C GLN A 48 -24.87 -7.21 5.17
N LEU A 49 -23.91 -7.37 6.09
CA LEU A 49 -22.70 -8.15 5.85
C LEU A 49 -22.99 -9.64 5.56
N LEU A 50 -23.94 -10.23 6.28
CA LEU A 50 -24.34 -11.62 6.04
C LEU A 50 -24.99 -11.79 4.66
N VAL A 51 -25.82 -10.83 4.25
CA VAL A 51 -26.45 -10.80 2.92
C VAL A 51 -25.40 -10.72 1.82
N ILE A 52 -24.44 -9.79 1.91
CA ILE A 52 -23.36 -9.64 0.93
C ILE A 52 -22.56 -10.94 0.77
N SER A 53 -22.14 -11.55 1.89
CA SER A 53 -21.41 -12.83 1.86
C SER A 53 -22.22 -13.97 1.19
N ALA A 54 -23.54 -13.91 1.23
CA ALA A 54 -24.41 -14.89 0.59
C ALA A 54 -24.77 -14.55 -0.86
N GLU A 55 -24.61 -13.29 -1.28
CA GLU A 55 -24.75 -12.86 -2.68
C GLU A 55 -23.49 -13.21 -3.49
N GLU A 56 -22.30 -13.15 -2.89
CA GLU A 56 -21.02 -13.53 -3.51
C GLU A 56 -20.88 -15.06 -3.74
N ASP A 57 -21.29 -15.88 -2.76
CA ASP A 57 -21.23 -17.35 -2.82
C ASP A 57 -22.51 -17.95 -2.22
N PHE A 58 -23.54 -18.11 -3.04
CA PHE A 58 -24.86 -18.52 -2.59
C PHE A 58 -24.89 -19.97 -2.07
N SER A 59 -25.13 -20.13 -0.76
CA SER A 59 -25.53 -21.41 -0.17
C SER A 59 -26.86 -21.34 0.59
N VAL A 60 -27.65 -22.41 0.47
CA VAL A 60 -28.92 -22.57 1.21
C VAL A 60 -28.72 -22.44 2.72
N LYS A 61 -27.58 -22.91 3.26
CA LYS A 61 -27.27 -22.80 4.70
C LYS A 61 -27.07 -21.36 5.15
N GLN A 62 -26.38 -20.53 4.35
CA GLN A 62 -26.22 -19.11 4.65
C GLN A 62 -27.55 -18.37 4.53
N ALA A 63 -28.33 -18.64 3.49
CA ALA A 63 -29.66 -18.04 3.31
C ALA A 63 -30.61 -18.39 4.47
N GLU A 64 -30.64 -19.65 4.92
CA GLU A 64 -31.40 -20.06 6.11
C GLU A 64 -30.92 -19.37 7.39
N ASN A 65 -29.61 -19.17 7.54
CA ASN A 65 -29.05 -18.48 8.69
C ASN A 65 -29.43 -17.00 8.70
N ILE A 66 -29.42 -16.33 7.55
CA ILE A 66 -29.87 -14.93 7.39
C ILE A 66 -31.35 -14.81 7.73
N VAL A 67 -32.20 -15.69 7.19
CA VAL A 67 -33.64 -15.72 7.50
C VAL A 67 -33.90 -15.95 9.00
N LYS A 68 -33.16 -16.87 9.64
CA LYS A 68 -33.24 -17.10 11.09
C LYS A 68 -32.80 -15.87 11.88
N THR A 69 -31.71 -15.22 11.48
CA THR A 69 -31.16 -14.04 12.15
C THR A 69 -32.10 -12.84 12.01
N PHE A 70 -32.70 -12.65 10.84
CA PHE A 70 -33.74 -11.64 10.63
C PHE A 70 -34.97 -11.92 11.50
N LYS A 71 -35.49 -13.15 11.53
CA LYS A 71 -36.65 -13.52 12.36
C LYS A 71 -36.40 -13.24 13.86
N LYS A 72 -35.23 -13.61 14.38
CA LYS A 72 -34.82 -13.34 15.77
C LYS A 72 -34.79 -11.85 16.11
N ASN A 73 -34.47 -11.01 15.14
CA ASN A 73 -34.34 -9.57 15.30
C ASN A 73 -35.54 -8.79 14.71
N SER A 74 -36.64 -9.45 14.36
CA SER A 74 -37.78 -8.82 13.69
C SER A 74 -38.39 -7.65 14.46
N ASN A 75 -38.33 -7.67 15.80
CA ASN A 75 -38.79 -6.58 16.66
C ASN A 75 -37.99 -5.26 16.47
N ILE A 76 -36.76 -5.34 15.95
CA ILE A 76 -35.91 -4.18 15.63
C ILE A 76 -36.40 -3.47 14.36
N PHE A 77 -37.00 -4.25 13.46
CA PHE A 77 -37.48 -3.81 12.15
C PHE A 77 -38.95 -3.35 12.17
N LYS A 78 -39.69 -3.64 13.24
CA LYS A 78 -41.07 -3.20 13.54
C LYS A 78 -42.04 -3.31 12.35
N ASN A 79 -42.05 -2.31 11.48
CA ASN A 79 -42.98 -2.15 10.36
C ASN A 79 -42.30 -2.17 8.97
N ASP A 80 -40.98 -2.23 8.88
CA ASP A 80 -40.25 -2.04 7.62
C ASP A 80 -39.03 -2.99 7.52
N ILE A 81 -38.81 -3.57 6.34
CA ILE A 81 -37.67 -4.45 6.05
C ILE A 81 -36.59 -3.62 5.33
N PRO A 82 -35.35 -3.58 5.84
CA PRO A 82 -34.25 -2.93 5.14
C PRO A 82 -34.10 -3.43 3.69
N ARG A 83 -33.89 -2.51 2.75
CA ARG A 83 -33.88 -2.80 1.29
C ARG A 83 -32.97 -3.95 0.86
N PHE A 84 -31.77 -4.03 1.43
CA PHE A 84 -30.83 -5.11 1.12
C PHE A 84 -31.41 -6.50 1.49
N LEU A 85 -32.19 -6.61 2.57
CA LEU A 85 -32.89 -7.84 2.94
C LEU A 85 -34.05 -8.13 2.00
N LYS A 86 -34.82 -7.10 1.60
CA LYS A 86 -35.93 -7.27 0.64
C LYS A 86 -35.40 -7.81 -0.70
N ARG A 87 -34.32 -7.23 -1.23
CA ARG A 87 -33.65 -7.68 -2.46
C ARG A 87 -33.15 -9.12 -2.33
N PHE A 88 -32.43 -9.42 -1.26
CA PHE A 88 -31.92 -10.77 -0.99
C PHE A 88 -33.05 -11.81 -0.85
N PHE A 89 -34.16 -11.44 -0.22
CA PHE A 89 -35.34 -12.30 -0.08
C PHE A 89 -36.02 -12.57 -1.43
N LEU A 90 -36.17 -11.56 -2.29
CA LEU A 90 -36.68 -11.76 -3.65
C LEU A 90 -35.73 -12.64 -4.47
N GLN A 91 -34.42 -12.44 -4.36
CA GLN A 91 -33.42 -13.29 -5.00
C GLN A 91 -33.53 -14.75 -4.55
N ILE A 92 -33.72 -15.02 -3.25
CA ILE A 92 -33.94 -16.39 -2.74
C ILE A 92 -35.15 -17.06 -3.40
N ILE A 93 -36.23 -16.30 -3.65
CA ILE A 93 -37.45 -16.81 -4.28
C ILE A 93 -37.19 -17.20 -5.74
N GLU A 94 -36.42 -16.39 -6.46
CA GLU A 94 -36.07 -16.61 -7.87
C GLU A 94 -34.98 -17.68 -8.07
N GLU A 95 -34.08 -17.83 -7.09
CA GLU A 95 -32.93 -18.72 -7.18
C GLU A 95 -33.33 -20.20 -7.29
N LYS A 96 -32.75 -20.91 -8.28
CA LYS A 96 -33.09 -22.32 -8.56
C LYS A 96 -32.58 -23.26 -7.47
N LYS A 97 -31.45 -22.91 -6.84
CA LYS A 97 -30.79 -23.70 -5.79
C LYS A 97 -31.51 -23.63 -4.42
N SER A 98 -32.46 -22.71 -4.24
CA SER A 98 -33.19 -22.52 -2.98
C SER A 98 -34.25 -23.60 -2.73
N THR A 99 -34.33 -24.11 -1.50
CA THR A 99 -35.33 -25.12 -1.11
C THR A 99 -36.75 -24.54 -1.07
N ALA A 100 -37.76 -25.36 -1.39
CA ALA A 100 -39.17 -24.94 -1.32
C ALA A 100 -39.58 -24.46 0.09
N SER A 101 -39.00 -25.04 1.14
CA SER A 101 -39.21 -24.62 2.53
C SER A 101 -38.67 -23.20 2.78
N LEU A 102 -37.44 -22.92 2.34
CA LEU A 102 -36.83 -21.60 2.45
C LEU A 102 -37.63 -20.55 1.67
N LYS A 103 -38.03 -20.86 0.42
CA LYS A 103 -38.88 -19.96 -0.38
C LYS A 103 -40.22 -19.66 0.29
N ARG A 104 -40.85 -20.65 0.94
CA ARG A 104 -42.09 -20.44 1.71
C ARG A 104 -41.86 -19.52 2.91
N GLN A 105 -40.79 -19.75 3.68
CA GLN A 105 -40.46 -18.91 4.84
C GLN A 105 -40.17 -17.46 4.47
N VAL A 106 -39.51 -17.25 3.32
CA VAL A 106 -39.21 -15.90 2.80
C VAL A 106 -40.48 -15.23 2.29
N ASN A 107 -41.34 -15.96 1.57
CA ASN A 107 -42.66 -15.45 1.17
C ASN A 107 -43.54 -15.07 2.37
N GLU A 108 -43.53 -15.84 3.46
CA GLU A 108 -44.24 -15.49 4.70
C GLU A 108 -43.67 -14.23 5.35
N ILE A 109 -42.35 -14.05 5.32
CA ILE A 109 -41.70 -12.82 5.78
C ILE A 109 -42.18 -11.65 4.93
N LEU A 110 -42.05 -11.71 3.60
CA LEU A 110 -42.44 -10.60 2.72
C LEU A 110 -43.93 -10.25 2.90
N LYS A 111 -44.81 -11.24 2.94
CA LYS A 111 -46.26 -11.05 3.20
C LYS A 111 -46.57 -10.40 4.54
N LYS A 112 -45.78 -10.66 5.59
CA LYS A 112 -45.97 -10.04 6.91
C LYS A 112 -45.70 -8.54 6.90
N TYR A 113 -44.86 -8.07 5.97
CA TYR A 113 -44.50 -6.67 5.80
C TYR A 113 -45.15 -6.04 4.56
N GLU A 114 -46.00 -6.78 3.83
CA GLU A 114 -46.96 -6.22 2.87
C GLU A 114 -48.11 -5.57 3.65
N LYS A 115 -48.00 -4.27 3.93
CA LYS A 115 -49.16 -3.40 4.19
C LYS A 115 -49.37 -2.47 2.98
N GLU A 116 -50.60 -2.00 2.78
CA GLU A 116 -51.13 -1.20 1.65
C GLU A 116 -50.37 0.12 1.30
N ASP A 117 -49.20 0.39 1.90
CA ASP A 117 -48.27 1.47 1.50
C ASP A 117 -47.28 1.03 0.38
N THR A 118 -47.34 -0.22 -0.07
CA THR A 118 -46.46 -0.82 -1.11
C THR A 118 -46.46 -0.08 -2.45
N ILE A 119 -47.54 0.62 -2.83
CA ILE A 119 -47.60 1.38 -4.09
C ILE A 119 -46.68 2.62 -4.04
N LYS A 120 -46.54 3.26 -2.87
CA LYS A 120 -45.65 4.42 -2.71
C LYS A 120 -44.19 4.00 -2.55
N GLU A 121 -43.91 2.88 -1.90
CA GLU A 121 -42.53 2.39 -1.73
C GLU A 121 -41.95 1.78 -3.01
N ASP A 122 -42.72 1.06 -3.81
CA ASP A 122 -42.24 0.55 -5.11
C ASP A 122 -41.99 1.69 -6.12
N GLU A 123 -42.76 2.79 -6.05
CA GLU A 123 -42.47 4.02 -6.80
C GLU A 123 -41.20 4.70 -6.29
N VAL A 124 -41.02 4.85 -4.97
CA VAL A 124 -39.81 5.44 -4.37
C VAL A 124 -38.56 4.63 -4.70
N VAL A 125 -38.62 3.29 -4.62
CA VAL A 125 -37.52 2.38 -5.00
C VAL A 125 -37.20 2.51 -6.49
N LYS A 126 -38.20 2.49 -7.37
CA LYS A 126 -37.99 2.71 -8.82
C LYS A 126 -37.41 4.09 -9.11
N THR A 127 -37.81 5.14 -8.38
CA THR A 127 -37.22 6.48 -8.56
C THR A 127 -35.79 6.57 -8.05
N GLU A 128 -35.44 5.89 -6.97
CA GLU A 128 -34.06 5.85 -6.47
C GLU A 128 -33.14 4.97 -7.33
N GLU A 129 -33.61 3.83 -7.84
CA GLU A 129 -32.88 3.03 -8.83
C GLU A 129 -32.66 3.83 -10.11
N LYS A 130 -33.69 4.47 -10.65
CA LYS A 130 -33.56 5.37 -11.81
C LYS A 130 -32.62 6.53 -11.53
N ARG A 131 -32.66 7.11 -10.32
CA ARG A 131 -31.73 8.18 -9.93
C ARG A 131 -30.29 7.67 -9.94
N THR A 132 -30.04 6.52 -9.33
CA THR A 132 -28.71 5.90 -9.23
C THR A 132 -28.20 5.57 -10.63
N GLU A 133 -29.02 4.97 -11.48
CA GLU A 133 -28.73 4.70 -12.89
C GLU A 133 -28.46 5.98 -13.69
N VAL A 134 -29.24 7.04 -13.48
CA VAL A 134 -29.01 8.35 -14.13
C VAL A 134 -27.69 8.96 -13.67
N PHE A 135 -27.36 8.86 -12.38
CA PHE A 135 -26.09 9.33 -11.84
C PHE A 135 -24.91 8.51 -12.39
N GLU A 136 -25.03 7.19 -12.41
CA GLU A 136 -24.04 6.25 -12.95
C GLU A 136 -23.73 6.57 -14.42
N ASN A 137 -24.78 6.72 -15.24
CA ASN A 137 -24.65 7.06 -16.65
C ASN A 137 -23.98 8.42 -16.84
N LYS A 138 -24.33 9.43 -16.03
CA LYS A 138 -23.65 10.74 -16.07
C LYS A 138 -22.17 10.62 -15.71
N LEU A 139 -21.85 9.87 -14.65
CA LEU A 139 -20.47 9.67 -14.22
C LEU A 139 -19.66 8.95 -15.32
N LEU A 140 -20.21 7.89 -15.92
CA LEU A 140 -19.56 7.15 -17.01
C LEU A 140 -19.25 8.05 -18.21
N VAL A 141 -20.21 8.88 -18.66
CA VAL A 141 -20.01 9.84 -19.75
C VAL A 141 -18.86 10.82 -19.43
N ILE A 142 -18.76 11.28 -18.18
CA ILE A 142 -17.67 12.18 -17.77
C ILE A 142 -16.32 11.44 -17.77
N LEU A 143 -16.29 10.18 -17.31
CA LEU A 143 -15.08 9.38 -17.27
C LEU A 143 -14.53 9.06 -18.68
N GLU A 144 -15.38 9.06 -19.70
CA GLU A 144 -15.02 8.88 -21.11
C GLU A 144 -14.43 10.13 -21.78
N ILE A 145 -14.52 11.32 -21.16
CA ILE A 145 -13.93 12.56 -21.73
C ILE A 145 -12.41 12.38 -21.93
N GLU A 146 -11.89 12.61 -23.14
CA GLU A 146 -10.45 12.43 -23.39
C GLU A 146 -9.60 13.53 -22.76
N ASN A 147 -10.09 14.77 -22.76
CA ASN A 147 -9.37 15.91 -22.21
C ASN A 147 -9.31 15.84 -20.67
N TYR A 148 -8.10 15.67 -20.12
CA TYR A 148 -7.86 15.58 -18.68
C TYR A 148 -8.46 16.76 -17.89
N LYS A 149 -8.17 17.99 -18.31
CA LYS A 149 -8.59 19.20 -17.60
C LYS A 149 -10.12 19.31 -17.58
N THR A 150 -10.76 19.14 -18.73
CA THR A 150 -12.21 19.18 -18.84
C THR A 150 -12.86 18.06 -18.01
N LYS A 151 -12.29 16.85 -17.98
CA LYS A 151 -12.77 15.75 -17.14
C LYS A 151 -12.77 16.11 -15.66
N ILE A 152 -11.65 16.61 -15.15
CA ILE A 152 -11.51 17.00 -13.74
C ILE A 152 -12.47 18.14 -13.38
N GLU A 153 -12.54 19.18 -14.22
CA GLU A 153 -13.46 20.31 -14.02
C GLU A 153 -14.91 19.83 -13.96
N THR A 154 -15.32 18.95 -14.88
CA THR A 154 -16.69 18.42 -14.93
C THR A 154 -17.02 17.54 -13.72
N LEU A 155 -16.06 16.74 -13.21
CA LEU A 155 -16.25 15.96 -11.97
C LEU A 155 -16.40 16.86 -10.74
N PHE A 156 -15.59 17.91 -10.63
CA PHE A 156 -15.74 18.89 -9.55
C PHE A 156 -17.06 19.65 -9.65
N GLU A 157 -17.52 20.00 -10.84
CA GLU A 157 -18.85 20.59 -11.03
C GLU A 157 -19.97 19.63 -10.61
N LEU A 158 -19.86 18.35 -11.01
CA LEU A 158 -20.81 17.32 -10.61
C LEU A 158 -20.88 17.23 -9.08
N SER A 159 -19.72 17.23 -8.37
CA SER A 159 -19.64 17.15 -6.91
C SER A 159 -20.34 18.31 -6.17
N LYS A 160 -20.57 19.45 -6.84
CA LYS A 160 -21.26 20.62 -6.26
C LYS A 160 -22.78 20.53 -6.39
N SER A 161 -23.31 19.47 -7.00
CA SER A 161 -24.75 19.28 -7.18
C SER A 161 -25.46 19.11 -5.83
N LYS A 162 -26.44 19.98 -5.55
CA LYS A 162 -27.12 20.07 -4.24
C LYS A 162 -27.85 18.80 -3.79
N ASN A 163 -28.11 17.87 -4.70
CA ASN A 163 -28.94 16.70 -4.44
C ASN A 163 -28.15 15.41 -4.26
N LEU A 164 -26.82 15.43 -4.27
CA LEU A 164 -26.02 14.20 -4.19
C LEU A 164 -26.07 13.57 -2.79
N GLN A 165 -26.13 12.24 -2.75
CA GLN A 165 -25.92 11.45 -1.54
C GLN A 165 -24.42 11.33 -1.24
N ASP A 166 -24.08 11.09 0.02
CA ASP A 166 -22.69 10.89 0.45
C ASP A 166 -22.00 9.73 -0.29
N SER A 167 -22.74 8.67 -0.65
CA SER A 167 -22.23 7.56 -1.46
C SER A 167 -21.90 7.97 -2.90
N GLU A 168 -22.74 8.79 -3.53
CA GLU A 168 -22.50 9.36 -4.87
C GLU A 168 -21.29 10.33 -4.83
N LEU A 169 -21.22 11.20 -3.81
CA LEU A 169 -20.08 12.10 -3.59
C LEU A 169 -18.77 11.33 -3.39
N ALA A 170 -18.78 10.30 -2.54
CA ALA A 170 -17.62 9.45 -2.33
C ALA A 170 -17.18 8.77 -3.64
N LYS A 171 -18.13 8.28 -4.45
CA LYS A 171 -17.81 7.68 -5.75
C LYS A 171 -17.13 8.67 -6.69
N ILE A 172 -17.61 9.93 -6.77
CA ILE A 172 -16.95 11.00 -7.55
C ILE A 172 -15.51 11.23 -7.06
N TYR A 173 -15.32 11.39 -5.76
CA TYR A 173 -14.00 11.68 -5.20
C TYR A 173 -13.04 10.49 -5.34
N MET A 174 -13.52 9.25 -5.21
CA MET A 174 -12.70 8.06 -5.52
C MET A 174 -12.32 8.00 -7.00
N SER A 175 -13.22 8.36 -7.92
CA SER A 175 -12.89 8.48 -9.34
C SER A 175 -11.82 9.56 -9.59
N LEU A 176 -11.93 10.72 -8.93
CA LEU A 176 -10.92 11.79 -9.00
C LEU A 176 -9.55 11.28 -8.52
N LEU A 177 -9.47 10.58 -7.39
CA LEU A 177 -8.22 9.95 -6.94
C LEU A 177 -7.65 8.99 -7.98
N GLY A 178 -8.50 8.14 -8.59
CA GLY A 178 -8.06 7.24 -9.66
C GLY A 178 -7.44 7.99 -10.85
N ILE A 179 -8.06 9.09 -11.27
CA ILE A 179 -7.55 9.93 -12.36
C ILE A 179 -6.23 10.60 -11.98
N PHE A 180 -6.13 11.17 -10.78
CA PHE A 180 -4.90 11.83 -10.30
C PHE A 180 -3.72 10.84 -10.21
N ASN A 181 -3.96 9.63 -9.70
CA ASN A 181 -2.90 8.62 -9.61
C ASN A 181 -2.39 8.17 -10.98
N ASN A 182 -3.29 8.02 -11.96
CA ASN A 182 -2.90 7.71 -13.33
C ASN A 182 -2.07 8.84 -13.95
N GLU A 183 -2.41 10.10 -13.65
CA GLU A 183 -1.66 11.26 -14.15
C GLU A 183 -0.25 11.35 -13.54
N ILE A 184 -0.10 11.00 -12.25
CA ILE A 184 1.21 10.90 -11.59
C ILE A 184 2.08 9.87 -12.33
N ALA A 185 1.54 8.68 -12.62
CA ALA A 185 2.28 7.62 -13.30
C ALA A 185 2.74 8.03 -14.72
N ASN A 186 1.98 8.88 -15.41
CA ASN A 186 2.31 9.36 -16.75
C ASN A 186 3.28 10.57 -16.75
N THR A 187 3.52 11.19 -15.60
CA THR A 187 4.37 12.38 -15.50
C THR A 187 5.85 11.98 -15.37
N LYS A 188 6.57 11.91 -16.50
CA LYS A 188 7.97 11.45 -16.60
C LYS A 188 9.04 12.38 -15.99
N SER A 189 8.71 13.61 -15.57
CA SER A 189 9.69 14.60 -15.09
C SER A 189 9.56 14.82 -13.58
N GLU A 190 10.69 14.78 -12.87
CA GLU A 190 10.72 14.76 -11.40
C GLU A 190 10.23 16.05 -10.72
N ASN A 191 10.27 17.22 -11.35
CA ASN A 191 9.89 18.49 -10.71
C ASN A 191 9.20 19.46 -11.66
N THR A 192 7.90 19.27 -11.90
CA THR A 192 7.10 20.21 -12.69
C THR A 192 6.04 20.90 -11.82
N PRO A 193 5.69 22.17 -12.09
CA PRO A 193 4.55 22.85 -11.44
C PRO A 193 3.26 22.01 -11.43
N LYS A 194 3.10 21.17 -12.45
CA LYS A 194 2.00 20.20 -12.58
C LYS A 194 1.94 19.19 -11.43
N LYS A 195 3.07 18.67 -10.93
CA LYS A 195 3.08 17.75 -9.77
C LYS A 195 2.60 18.43 -8.49
N LYS A 196 2.94 19.72 -8.30
CA LYS A 196 2.49 20.49 -7.13
C LYS A 196 0.99 20.75 -7.17
N GLU A 197 0.46 21.03 -8.35
CA GLU A 197 -0.99 21.19 -8.56
C GLU A 197 -1.73 19.88 -8.28
N LEU A 198 -1.24 18.75 -8.82
CA LEU A 198 -1.78 17.42 -8.55
C LEU A 198 -1.78 17.06 -7.06
N LEU A 199 -0.68 17.32 -6.34
CA LEU A 199 -0.61 17.10 -4.89
C LEU A 199 -1.71 17.86 -4.15
N LYS A 200 -1.85 19.13 -4.47
CA LYS A 200 -2.89 19.98 -3.86
C LYS A 200 -4.27 19.38 -4.08
N GLU A 201 -4.58 18.97 -5.31
CA GLU A 201 -5.86 18.36 -5.66
C GLU A 201 -6.08 17.03 -4.92
N ILE A 202 -5.07 16.18 -4.82
CA ILE A 202 -5.12 14.92 -4.07
C ILE A 202 -5.41 15.17 -2.59
N PHE A 203 -4.69 16.11 -1.95
CA PHE A 203 -4.95 16.45 -0.55
C PHE A 203 -6.37 16.96 -0.33
N ILE A 204 -6.89 17.80 -1.24
CA ILE A 204 -8.26 18.30 -1.17
C ILE A 204 -9.26 17.13 -1.26
N VAL A 205 -9.11 16.26 -2.25
CA VAL A 205 -10.03 15.14 -2.47
C VAL A 205 -9.96 14.10 -1.34
N MET A 206 -8.76 13.79 -0.85
CA MET A 206 -8.57 12.91 0.31
C MET A 206 -9.27 13.48 1.55
N ASN A 207 -9.14 14.78 1.81
CA ASN A 207 -9.82 15.41 2.95
C ASN A 207 -11.35 15.33 2.82
N PHE A 208 -11.92 15.58 1.64
CA PHE A 208 -13.36 15.43 1.43
C PHE A 208 -13.83 13.99 1.62
N LEU A 209 -13.08 12.99 1.14
CA LEU A 209 -13.40 11.58 1.39
C LEU A 209 -13.36 11.23 2.87
N LEU A 210 -12.33 11.68 3.58
CA LEU A 210 -12.21 11.47 5.02
C LEU A 210 -13.39 12.07 5.78
N GLU A 211 -13.81 13.30 5.44
CA GLU A 211 -14.98 13.94 6.04
C GLU A 211 -16.27 13.16 5.81
N ILE A 212 -16.43 12.55 4.63
CA ILE A 212 -17.56 11.65 4.36
C ILE A 212 -17.42 10.39 5.23
N PHE A 213 -16.28 9.69 5.18
CA PHE A 213 -16.09 8.41 5.86
C PHE A 213 -16.05 8.50 7.39
N PHE A 214 -15.83 9.68 7.99
CA PHE A 214 -15.99 9.88 9.43
C PHE A 214 -17.45 9.89 9.88
N LYS A 215 -18.39 10.20 8.99
CA LYS A 215 -19.82 10.19 9.31
C LYS A 215 -20.45 8.80 9.20
N HIS A 216 -19.74 7.86 8.56
CA HIS A 216 -20.28 6.55 8.20
C HIS A 216 -19.36 5.42 8.63
N ASP A 217 -19.89 4.44 9.37
CA ASP A 217 -19.15 3.20 9.67
C ASP A 217 -18.90 2.38 8.40
N THR A 218 -19.90 2.32 7.52
CA THR A 218 -19.88 1.67 6.20
C THR A 218 -20.61 2.58 5.23
N LEU A 219 -20.10 2.74 4.00
CA LEU A 219 -20.75 3.57 2.99
C LEU A 219 -20.92 2.77 1.70
N PHE A 220 -22.13 2.27 1.49
CA PHE A 220 -22.44 1.47 0.30
C PHE A 220 -22.85 2.35 -0.87
N TYR A 221 -22.31 2.02 -2.04
CA TYR A 221 -22.87 2.41 -3.32
C TYR A 221 -23.18 1.12 -4.08
N GLU A 222 -24.47 0.91 -4.39
CA GLU A 222 -25.00 -0.38 -4.84
C GLU A 222 -24.60 -1.52 -3.88
N ASN A 223 -23.68 -2.39 -4.31
CA ASN A 223 -23.22 -3.55 -3.55
C ASN A 223 -21.76 -3.42 -3.08
N ILE A 224 -21.12 -2.25 -3.29
CA ILE A 224 -19.71 -2.02 -2.95
C ILE A 224 -19.62 -1.14 -1.71
N ASP A 225 -18.88 -1.60 -0.69
CA ASP A 225 -18.50 -0.76 0.46
C ASP A 225 -17.34 0.16 0.05
N LEU A 226 -17.66 1.42 -0.21
CA LEU A 226 -16.70 2.43 -0.64
C LEU A 226 -15.66 2.73 0.43
N LYS A 227 -16.03 2.68 1.72
CA LYS A 227 -15.08 2.94 2.81
C LYS A 227 -14.07 1.80 2.94
N LYS A 228 -14.53 0.56 2.82
CA LYS A 228 -13.65 -0.61 2.78
C LYS A 228 -12.71 -0.54 1.57
N LEU A 229 -13.23 -0.26 0.37
CA LEU A 229 -12.43 -0.12 -0.84
C LEU A 229 -11.39 0.99 -0.70
N PHE A 230 -11.76 2.15 -0.14
CA PHE A 230 -10.81 3.23 0.14
C PHE A 230 -9.72 2.79 1.13
N THR A 231 -10.10 2.07 2.18
CA THR A 231 -9.16 1.57 3.21
C THR A 231 -8.14 0.60 2.61
N GLU A 232 -8.60 -0.31 1.75
CA GLU A 232 -7.74 -1.27 1.03
C GLU A 232 -6.75 -0.56 0.10
N ASN A 233 -7.11 0.60 -0.45
CA ASN A 233 -6.27 1.39 -1.36
C ASN A 233 -5.49 2.53 -0.66
N LEU A 234 -5.71 2.76 0.63
CA LEU A 234 -5.15 3.90 1.36
C LEU A 234 -3.62 3.93 1.31
N ASN A 235 -2.98 2.77 1.51
CA ASN A 235 -1.52 2.65 1.46
C ASN A 235 -0.97 3.06 0.09
N PHE A 236 -1.64 2.65 -1.00
CA PHE A 236 -1.26 3.01 -2.35
C PHE A 236 -1.36 4.54 -2.58
N TYR A 237 -2.44 5.17 -2.15
CA TYR A 237 -2.59 6.63 -2.26
C TYR A 237 -1.52 7.40 -1.49
N ILE A 238 -1.20 6.98 -0.27
CA ILE A 238 -0.15 7.64 0.52
C ILE A 238 1.23 7.46 -0.12
N VAL A 239 1.55 6.28 -0.65
CA VAL A 239 2.81 6.05 -1.41
C VAL A 239 2.91 7.01 -2.58
N LYS A 240 1.82 7.22 -3.34
CA LYS A 240 1.81 8.17 -4.47
C LYS A 240 1.98 9.62 -4.05
N ILE A 241 1.48 10.01 -2.87
CA ILE A 241 1.76 11.33 -2.30
C ILE A 241 3.26 11.44 -2.00
N PHE A 242 3.84 10.45 -1.33
CA PHE A 242 5.26 10.42 -0.96
C PHE A 242 6.20 10.47 -2.17
N ASP A 243 5.82 9.85 -3.30
CA ASP A 243 6.63 9.87 -4.53
C ASP A 243 6.88 11.29 -5.10
N ILE A 244 6.04 12.26 -4.73
CA ILE A 244 6.09 13.62 -5.33
C ILE A 244 6.06 14.75 -4.29
N ILE A 245 5.95 14.44 -3.00
CA ILE A 245 5.82 15.43 -1.93
C ILE A 245 7.04 16.34 -1.82
N ASP A 246 6.79 17.62 -1.55
CA ASP A 246 7.82 18.60 -1.19
C ASP A 246 7.58 19.18 0.20
N GLU A 247 8.58 19.86 0.75
CA GLU A 247 8.57 20.43 2.10
C GLU A 247 7.37 21.36 2.36
N SER A 248 6.83 22.03 1.34
CA SER A 248 5.69 22.94 1.50
C SER A 248 4.37 22.23 1.84
N TYR A 249 4.30 20.92 1.64
CA TYR A 249 3.13 20.10 1.95
C TYR A 249 3.32 19.20 3.18
N PHE A 250 4.43 19.32 3.92
CA PHE A 250 4.70 18.44 5.07
C PHE A 250 3.64 18.55 6.16
N ASP A 251 3.15 19.75 6.47
CA ASP A 251 2.06 19.94 7.44
C ASP A 251 0.75 19.29 6.98
N ALA A 252 0.36 19.53 5.72
CA ALA A 252 -0.83 18.91 5.14
C ALA A 252 -0.74 17.37 5.14
N CYS A 253 0.45 16.83 4.92
CA CYS A 253 0.71 15.41 4.98
C CYS A 253 0.60 14.85 6.40
N ARG A 254 1.17 15.52 7.40
CA ARG A 254 1.02 15.14 8.81
C ARG A 254 -0.45 15.12 9.23
N ASP A 255 -1.19 16.16 8.88
CA ASP A 255 -2.62 16.25 9.18
C ASP A 255 -3.42 15.14 8.49
N LEU A 256 -3.10 14.84 7.23
CA LEU A 256 -3.72 13.74 6.50
C LEU A 256 -3.48 12.39 7.20
N LEU A 257 -2.22 12.09 7.52
CA LEU A 257 -1.84 10.84 8.18
C LEU A 257 -2.50 10.66 9.55
N LYS A 258 -2.64 11.76 10.30
CA LYS A 258 -3.37 11.76 11.58
C LYS A 258 -4.85 11.46 11.38
N LYS A 259 -5.49 12.10 10.40
CA LYS A 259 -6.90 11.87 10.08
C LYS A 259 -7.16 10.41 9.67
N THR A 260 -6.24 9.79 8.93
CA THR A 260 -6.39 8.41 8.46
C THR A 260 -6.26 7.36 9.56
N GLU A 261 -5.77 7.69 10.77
CA GLU A 261 -5.66 6.75 11.89
C GLU A 261 -7.01 6.13 12.27
N SER A 262 -8.08 6.90 12.17
CA SER A 262 -9.45 6.44 12.45
C SER A 262 -10.04 5.52 11.37
N ILE A 263 -9.39 5.46 10.19
CA ILE A 263 -9.75 4.53 9.11
C ILE A 263 -8.88 3.27 9.18
N SER A 264 -7.56 3.45 9.26
CA SER A 264 -6.61 2.36 9.41
C SER A 264 -5.43 2.81 10.28
N LEU A 265 -5.45 2.36 11.53
CA LEU A 265 -4.40 2.66 12.50
C LEU A 265 -3.06 2.09 12.08
N GLU A 266 -3.05 0.87 11.54
CA GLU A 266 -1.84 0.16 11.11
C GLU A 266 -1.13 0.90 9.97
N ILE A 267 -1.85 1.19 8.88
CA ILE A 267 -1.30 1.90 7.72
C ILE A 267 -0.84 3.30 8.15
N SER A 268 -1.65 4.01 8.93
CA SER A 268 -1.34 5.38 9.34
C SER A 268 -0.12 5.46 10.26
N LYS A 269 0.03 4.55 11.22
CA LYS A 269 1.23 4.49 12.08
C LYS A 269 2.48 4.19 11.26
N SER A 270 2.43 3.17 10.41
CA SER A 270 3.54 2.79 9.54
C SER A 270 3.97 3.95 8.63
N LYS A 271 3.01 4.61 7.97
CA LYS A 271 3.27 5.76 7.10
C LYS A 271 3.70 7.02 7.83
N SER A 272 3.23 7.24 9.05
CA SER A 272 3.70 8.33 9.90
C SER A 272 5.15 8.15 10.31
N LEU A 273 5.59 6.90 10.57
CA LEU A 273 7.00 6.60 10.81
C LEU A 273 7.83 6.78 9.53
N GLU A 274 7.38 6.27 8.38
CA GLU A 274 8.06 6.51 7.09
C GLU A 274 8.23 8.01 6.84
N PHE A 275 7.17 8.79 7.03
CA PHE A 275 7.21 10.23 6.88
C PHE A 275 8.21 10.88 7.85
N SER A 276 8.14 10.49 9.12
CA SER A 276 8.98 11.06 10.18
C SER A 276 10.47 10.83 9.94
N PHE A 277 10.84 9.61 9.55
CA PHE A 277 12.24 9.25 9.33
C PHE A 277 12.81 9.81 8.03
N PHE A 278 12.10 9.68 6.92
CA PHE A 278 12.66 9.97 5.59
C PHE A 278 12.41 11.41 5.09
N TYR A 279 11.41 12.11 5.65
CA TYR A 279 11.06 13.46 5.21
C TYR A 279 11.30 14.49 6.32
N ASP A 280 10.83 14.23 7.54
CA ASP A 280 11.02 15.13 8.68
C ASP A 280 12.40 14.97 9.35
N ASN A 281 13.16 13.92 9.04
CA ASN A 281 14.41 13.55 9.70
C ASN A 281 14.30 13.47 11.25
N LYS A 282 13.13 13.07 11.76
CA LYS A 282 12.89 12.86 13.20
C LYS A 282 13.26 11.43 13.60
N ILE A 283 13.95 11.32 14.71
CA ILE A 283 14.27 10.03 15.35
C ILE A 283 13.16 9.73 16.35
N ILE A 284 12.38 8.68 16.09
CA ILE A 284 11.23 8.31 16.92
C ILE A 284 11.41 6.88 17.41
N GLU A 285 11.40 6.71 18.74
CA GLU A 285 11.37 5.38 19.37
C GLU A 285 10.06 4.67 19.01
N ASN A 286 10.16 3.44 18.52
CA ASN A 286 9.03 2.66 18.07
C ASN A 286 9.38 1.17 18.03
N GLU A 287 8.36 0.31 18.07
CA GLU A 287 8.52 -1.14 17.97
C GLU A 287 8.15 -1.69 16.57
N ILE A 288 7.75 -0.82 15.65
CA ILE A 288 7.19 -1.22 14.35
C ILE A 288 8.32 -1.58 13.39
N PHE A 289 8.35 -2.82 12.92
CA PHE A 289 9.25 -3.24 11.86
C PHE A 289 8.82 -2.61 10.50
N PRO A 290 9.74 -2.12 9.66
CA PRO A 290 11.20 -2.07 9.82
C PRO A 290 11.71 -0.81 10.55
N PHE A 291 10.87 0.15 10.91
CA PHE A 291 11.29 1.44 11.48
C PHE A 291 12.00 1.36 12.83
N ASN A 292 11.79 0.30 13.61
CA ASN A 292 12.57 0.04 14.83
C ASN A 292 14.06 -0.19 14.51
N ILE A 293 14.38 -0.90 13.42
CA ILE A 293 15.78 -1.04 12.94
C ILE A 293 16.38 0.33 12.70
N LEU A 294 15.63 1.22 12.04
CA LEU A 294 16.08 2.56 11.71
C LEU A 294 16.29 3.43 12.96
N TYR A 295 15.37 3.36 13.93
CA TYR A 295 15.53 4.01 15.22
C TYR A 295 16.86 3.61 15.88
N LEU A 296 17.09 2.30 16.03
CA LEU A 296 18.31 1.74 16.63
C LEU A 296 19.58 2.20 15.89
N LEU A 297 19.55 2.26 14.55
CA LEU A 297 20.67 2.77 13.76
C LEU A 297 20.97 4.24 14.07
N ARG A 298 19.94 5.08 14.17
CA ARG A 298 20.09 6.52 14.39
C ARG A 298 20.56 6.87 15.81
N ILE A 299 20.34 5.98 16.78
CA ILE A 299 20.91 6.08 18.13
C ILE A 299 22.25 5.32 18.29
N ASN A 300 22.87 4.90 17.18
CA ASN A 300 24.15 4.18 17.12
C ASN A 300 24.17 2.76 17.71
N GLU A 301 23.03 2.09 17.81
CA GLU A 301 22.89 0.71 18.29
C GLU A 301 22.92 -0.33 17.15
N TYR A 302 24.02 -0.36 16.40
CA TYR A 302 24.17 -1.22 15.20
C TYR A 302 23.98 -2.71 15.49
N GLU A 303 24.61 -3.27 16.54
CA GLU A 303 24.51 -4.71 16.84
C GLU A 303 23.07 -5.11 17.17
N LYS A 304 22.33 -4.29 17.93
CA LYS A 304 20.91 -4.55 18.21
C LYS A 304 20.06 -4.49 16.95
N SER A 305 20.32 -3.50 16.09
CA SER A 305 19.64 -3.34 14.81
C SER A 305 19.86 -4.54 13.89
N LYS A 306 21.09 -5.05 13.83
CA LYS A 306 21.46 -6.26 13.09
C LYS A 306 20.79 -7.51 13.65
N SER A 307 20.82 -7.72 14.97
CA SER A 307 20.13 -8.83 15.62
C SER A 307 18.63 -8.81 15.31
N LEU A 308 17.99 -7.66 15.44
CA LEU A 308 16.57 -7.49 15.14
C LEU A 308 16.24 -7.83 13.68
N TYR A 309 17.08 -7.41 12.73
CA TYR A 309 16.91 -7.77 11.32
C TYR A 309 17.01 -9.29 11.11
N LEU A 310 17.99 -9.96 11.72
CA LEU A 310 18.22 -11.40 11.54
C LEU A 310 17.13 -12.27 12.18
N GLU A 311 16.46 -11.77 13.22
CA GLU A 311 15.40 -12.50 13.93
C GLU A 311 14.00 -12.31 13.33
N SER A 312 13.83 -11.36 12.40
CA SER A 312 12.51 -10.96 11.90
C SER A 312 12.16 -11.63 10.57
N GLU A 313 11.01 -12.30 10.51
CA GLU A 313 10.34 -12.64 9.25
C GLU A 313 9.40 -11.50 8.84
N TYR A 314 9.45 -11.06 7.59
CA TYR A 314 8.71 -9.86 7.19
C TYR A 314 8.40 -9.80 5.68
N ILE A 315 7.40 -8.99 5.32
CA ILE A 315 6.88 -8.83 3.95
C ILE A 315 7.58 -7.69 3.21
N LYS A 316 8.33 -8.02 2.16
CA LYS A 316 9.06 -7.07 1.27
C LYS A 316 8.18 -5.91 0.74
N THR A 317 8.39 -4.70 1.26
CA THR A 317 7.73 -3.42 0.94
C THR A 317 8.78 -2.37 0.56
N PRO A 318 8.40 -1.29 -0.15
CA PRO A 318 9.33 -0.20 -0.48
C PRO A 318 9.99 0.46 0.75
N ALA A 319 9.24 0.64 1.84
CA ALA A 319 9.74 1.27 3.06
C ALA A 319 10.86 0.45 3.73
N TYR A 320 10.74 -0.87 3.71
CA TYR A 320 11.83 -1.74 4.14
C TYR A 320 13.07 -1.55 3.31
N PHE A 321 13.02 -1.68 1.98
CA PHE A 321 14.24 -1.56 1.18
C PHE A 321 14.99 -0.25 1.46
N LYS A 322 14.27 0.85 1.73
CA LYS A 322 14.87 2.09 2.25
C LYS A 322 15.59 1.85 3.59
N VAL A 323 14.92 1.32 4.61
CA VAL A 323 15.54 1.01 5.92
C VAL A 323 16.74 0.08 5.80
N ILE A 324 16.66 -0.98 5.00
CA ILE A 324 17.72 -2.01 4.98
C ILE A 324 18.89 -1.56 4.13
N SER A 325 18.66 -0.67 3.15
CA SER A 325 19.75 0.02 2.48
C SER A 325 20.56 0.87 3.46
N GLU A 326 19.92 1.55 4.42
CA GLU A 326 20.63 2.28 5.48
C GLU A 326 21.37 1.34 6.43
N LEU A 327 20.76 0.22 6.81
CA LEU A 327 21.42 -0.82 7.61
C LEU A 327 22.65 -1.39 6.89
N GLY A 328 22.53 -1.66 5.58
CA GLY A 328 23.60 -2.16 4.74
C GLY A 328 24.75 -1.16 4.60
N ILE A 329 24.45 0.13 4.44
CA ILE A 329 25.45 1.20 4.43
C ILE A 329 26.13 1.32 5.80
N MET A 330 25.38 1.24 6.90
CA MET A 330 25.97 1.25 8.25
C MET A 330 26.88 0.04 8.46
N ALA A 331 26.45 -1.16 8.05
CA ALA A 331 27.25 -2.38 8.11
C ALA A 331 28.56 -2.25 7.33
N PHE A 332 28.53 -1.61 6.16
CA PHE A 332 29.73 -1.29 5.38
C PHE A 332 30.72 -0.45 6.19
N TYR A 333 30.25 0.64 6.82
CA TYR A 333 31.11 1.50 7.64
C TYR A 333 31.56 0.85 8.96
N LYS A 334 30.82 -0.14 9.46
CA LYS A 334 31.22 -1.00 10.59
C LYS A 334 32.14 -2.16 10.16
N GLN A 335 32.52 -2.23 8.89
CA GLN A 335 33.37 -3.28 8.30
C GLN A 335 32.74 -4.69 8.35
N ASP A 336 31.43 -4.80 8.53
CA ASP A 336 30.68 -6.04 8.34
C ASP A 336 30.28 -6.20 6.86
N PHE A 337 31.29 -6.39 6.03
CA PHE A 337 31.15 -6.36 4.58
C PHE A 337 30.27 -7.48 4.03
N ILE A 338 30.23 -8.66 4.66
CA ILE A 338 29.41 -9.77 4.15
C ILE A 338 27.93 -9.54 4.42
N PHE A 339 27.61 -9.06 5.62
CA PHE A 339 26.24 -8.66 5.92
C PHE A 339 25.82 -7.48 5.04
N SER A 340 26.67 -6.45 4.93
CA SER A 340 26.44 -5.31 4.05
C SER A 340 26.17 -5.72 2.60
N PHE A 341 27.02 -6.60 2.03
CA PHE A 341 26.89 -7.06 0.66
C PHE A 341 25.54 -7.72 0.40
N LYS A 342 25.09 -8.61 1.29
CA LYS A 342 23.80 -9.28 1.17
C LYS A 342 22.63 -8.29 1.14
N LEU A 343 22.59 -7.36 2.10
CA LEU A 343 21.52 -6.36 2.19
C LEU A 343 21.49 -5.43 0.98
N LEU A 344 22.66 -4.91 0.58
CA LEU A 344 22.75 -3.96 -0.52
C LEU A 344 22.50 -4.63 -1.87
N GLN A 345 22.89 -5.90 -2.05
CA GLN A 345 22.60 -6.68 -3.24
C GLN A 345 21.09 -6.92 -3.38
N GLU A 346 20.42 -7.27 -2.29
CA GLU A 346 18.96 -7.41 -2.25
C GLU A 346 18.27 -6.11 -2.65
N CYS A 347 18.69 -4.98 -2.08
CA CYS A 347 18.15 -3.66 -2.44
C CYS A 347 18.43 -3.27 -3.90
N TYR A 348 19.61 -3.60 -4.43
CA TYR A 348 19.98 -3.30 -5.81
C TYR A 348 19.09 -4.05 -6.81
N PHE A 349 18.80 -5.33 -6.57
CA PHE A 349 18.01 -6.14 -7.50
C PHE A 349 16.50 -6.02 -7.28
N GLU A 350 16.03 -6.05 -6.03
CA GLU A 350 14.59 -6.10 -5.74
C GLU A 350 13.94 -4.70 -5.72
N ALA A 351 14.69 -3.67 -5.31
CA ALA A 351 14.19 -2.29 -5.25
C ALA A 351 14.76 -1.37 -6.35
N ASN A 352 15.63 -1.89 -7.23
CA ASN A 352 16.31 -1.12 -8.29
C ASN A 352 17.11 0.09 -7.75
N PHE A 353 17.69 -0.03 -6.55
CA PHE A 353 18.48 1.05 -5.94
C PHE A 353 19.91 1.10 -6.53
N HIS A 354 20.02 1.56 -7.78
CA HIS A 354 21.31 1.63 -8.49
C HIS A 354 22.34 2.58 -7.87
N ASN A 355 21.91 3.51 -7.01
CA ASN A 355 22.81 4.35 -6.22
C ASN A 355 23.69 3.55 -5.24
N LEU A 356 23.30 2.31 -4.90
CA LEU A 356 24.07 1.42 -4.01
C LEU A 356 25.22 0.69 -4.74
N GLU A 357 25.27 0.76 -6.07
CA GLU A 357 26.20 -0.01 -6.89
C GLU A 357 27.67 0.22 -6.51
N ASN A 358 28.05 1.46 -6.18
CA ASN A 358 29.43 1.77 -5.80
C ASN A 358 29.87 0.98 -4.55
N TYR A 359 29.02 0.84 -3.53
CA TYR A 359 29.34 0.07 -2.32
C TYR A 359 29.57 -1.40 -2.65
N LEU A 360 28.70 -1.98 -3.50
CA LEU A 360 28.80 -3.36 -3.94
C LEU A 360 30.08 -3.60 -4.74
N LEU A 361 30.40 -2.72 -5.70
CA LEU A 361 31.64 -2.79 -6.48
C LEU A 361 32.88 -2.70 -5.57
N ILE A 362 32.90 -1.76 -4.60
CA ILE A 362 33.99 -1.63 -3.63
C ILE A 362 34.17 -2.93 -2.83
N MET A 363 33.08 -3.54 -2.37
CA MET A 363 33.14 -4.81 -1.62
C MET A 363 33.63 -5.98 -2.49
N CYS A 364 33.32 -6.01 -3.79
CA CYS A 364 33.93 -6.96 -4.72
C CYS A 364 35.46 -6.80 -4.78
N VAL A 365 35.98 -5.57 -4.70
CA VAL A 365 37.43 -5.32 -4.64
C VAL A 365 38.03 -5.76 -3.30
N ILE A 366 37.39 -5.41 -2.18
CA ILE A 366 37.94 -5.66 -0.84
C ILE A 366 37.87 -7.15 -0.46
N HIS A 367 36.78 -7.84 -0.82
CA HIS A 367 36.44 -9.17 -0.31
C HIS A 367 36.04 -10.17 -1.41
N GLU A 368 36.72 -10.14 -2.54
CA GLU A 368 36.47 -11.05 -3.68
C GLU A 368 36.22 -12.50 -3.26
N GLU A 369 37.13 -13.13 -2.51
CA GLU A 369 37.01 -14.55 -2.12
C GLU A 369 35.69 -14.88 -1.39
N LYS A 370 35.11 -13.90 -0.69
CA LYS A 370 33.89 -14.09 0.10
C LYS A 370 32.61 -13.81 -0.69
N VAL A 371 32.71 -13.08 -1.81
CA VAL A 371 31.56 -12.69 -2.65
C VAL A 371 31.63 -13.27 -4.06
N ILE A 372 32.65 -14.07 -4.39
CA ILE A 372 32.88 -14.63 -5.72
C ILE A 372 31.70 -15.44 -6.29
N ASN A 373 30.90 -16.05 -5.40
CA ASN A 373 29.73 -16.85 -5.77
C ASN A 373 28.42 -16.05 -5.79
N GLU A 374 28.46 -14.75 -5.50
CA GLU A 374 27.28 -13.89 -5.46
C GLU A 374 26.91 -13.38 -6.85
N ILE A 375 25.61 -13.15 -7.09
CA ILE A 375 25.08 -12.74 -8.40
C ILE A 375 25.71 -11.40 -8.85
N PHE A 376 25.85 -10.44 -7.94
CA PHE A 376 26.42 -9.14 -8.27
C PHE A 376 27.92 -9.25 -8.64
N PHE A 377 28.65 -10.24 -8.14
CA PHE A 377 30.05 -10.43 -8.51
C PHE A 377 30.22 -10.80 -10.00
N ASN A 378 29.26 -11.52 -10.58
CA ASN A 378 29.26 -11.78 -12.02
C ASN A 378 29.12 -10.47 -12.83
N ILE A 379 28.25 -9.54 -12.38
CA ILE A 379 28.11 -8.21 -12.97
C ILE A 379 29.43 -7.43 -12.87
N PHE A 380 30.10 -7.52 -11.73
CA PHE A 380 31.42 -6.91 -11.52
C PHE A 380 32.46 -7.45 -12.52
N LEU A 381 32.54 -8.77 -12.70
CA LEU A 381 33.45 -9.40 -13.67
C LEU A 381 33.15 -9.00 -15.11
N GLU A 382 31.88 -9.00 -15.53
CA GLU A 382 31.48 -8.59 -16.88
C GLU A 382 31.90 -7.15 -17.16
N LYS A 383 31.71 -6.24 -16.20
CA LYS A 383 32.11 -4.84 -16.32
C LYS A 383 33.63 -4.66 -16.36
N ILE A 384 34.39 -5.46 -15.60
CA ILE A 384 35.86 -5.44 -15.63
C ILE A 384 36.41 -5.92 -16.97
N ARG A 385 35.83 -6.97 -17.58
CA ARG A 385 36.29 -7.48 -18.88
C ARG A 385 36.24 -6.44 -19.98
N LEU A 386 35.27 -5.52 -19.91
CA LEU A 386 35.18 -4.38 -20.84
C LEU A 386 36.40 -3.43 -20.70
N LEU A 387 37.05 -3.41 -19.54
CA LEU A 387 38.21 -2.59 -19.21
C LEU A 387 39.55 -3.31 -19.40
N GLU A 388 39.59 -4.64 -19.45
CA GLU A 388 40.83 -5.42 -19.70
C GLU A 388 41.49 -5.05 -21.03
N ASN A 389 40.71 -4.56 -22.01
CA ASN A 389 41.22 -4.05 -23.28
C ASN A 389 41.94 -2.69 -23.17
N ASN A 390 41.85 -2.00 -22.02
CA ASN A 390 42.49 -0.71 -21.77
C ASN A 390 43.83 -0.87 -21.04
N LYS A 391 44.88 -1.22 -21.79
CA LYS A 391 46.23 -1.50 -21.27
C LYS A 391 46.87 -0.36 -20.45
N LEU A 392 46.38 0.87 -20.59
CA LEU A 392 47.03 2.04 -20.00
C LEU A 392 46.59 2.34 -18.57
N ILE A 393 45.54 1.66 -18.05
CA ILE A 393 45.03 1.82 -16.66
C ILE A 393 44.96 3.33 -16.28
N LEU A 394 44.49 4.15 -17.22
CA LEU A 394 44.49 5.61 -17.06
C LEU A 394 43.47 6.06 -16.03
N LYS A 395 43.64 7.29 -15.54
CA LYS A 395 42.65 7.91 -14.67
C LYS A 395 41.36 8.26 -15.39
N ALA A 396 40.26 7.81 -14.80
CA ALA A 396 38.91 8.11 -15.19
C ALA A 396 38.29 9.14 -14.23
N TYR A 397 37.30 9.87 -14.73
CA TYR A 397 36.46 10.77 -13.94
C TYR A 397 35.26 10.05 -13.33
N ASP A 398 34.86 8.92 -13.89
CA ASP A 398 33.75 8.10 -13.41
C ASP A 398 34.17 7.24 -12.21
N SER A 399 33.36 7.23 -11.15
CA SER A 399 33.69 6.52 -9.91
C SER A 399 33.73 5.01 -10.11
N LYS A 400 32.87 4.43 -10.95
CA LYS A 400 32.82 2.97 -11.17
C LYS A 400 34.07 2.52 -11.91
N LEU A 401 34.48 3.28 -12.93
CA LEU A 401 35.74 3.04 -13.64
C LEU A 401 36.96 3.12 -12.72
N GLU A 402 36.98 4.07 -11.79
CA GLU A 402 38.06 4.17 -10.81
C GLU A 402 38.06 2.99 -9.81
N ILE A 403 36.91 2.43 -9.43
CA ILE A 403 36.83 1.20 -8.60
C ILE A 403 37.45 0.01 -9.35
N PHE A 404 37.12 -0.18 -10.63
CA PHE A 404 37.75 -1.22 -11.45
C PHE A 404 39.24 -1.01 -11.62
N ARG A 405 39.68 0.25 -11.76
CA ARG A 405 41.10 0.59 -11.77
C ARG A 405 41.78 0.19 -10.46
N ALA A 406 41.13 0.44 -9.31
CA ALA A 406 41.64 0.03 -8.01
C ALA A 406 41.77 -1.50 -7.90
N TYR A 407 40.83 -2.26 -8.48
CA TYR A 407 40.92 -3.71 -8.60
C TYR A 407 42.14 -4.15 -9.42
N LEU A 408 42.39 -3.55 -10.58
CA LEU A 408 43.55 -3.86 -11.41
C LEU A 408 44.88 -3.55 -10.70
N PHE A 409 44.97 -2.46 -9.93
CA PHE A 409 46.15 -2.19 -9.10
C PHE A 409 46.35 -3.25 -8.02
N LEU A 410 45.26 -3.68 -7.37
CA LEU A 410 45.30 -4.73 -6.36
C LEU A 410 45.77 -6.07 -6.94
N TYR A 411 45.27 -6.43 -8.13
CA TYR A 411 45.69 -7.63 -8.87
C TYR A 411 47.17 -7.61 -9.27
N ASN A 412 47.74 -6.41 -9.47
CA ASN A 412 49.17 -6.20 -9.68
C ASN A 412 49.95 -6.01 -8.36
N PHE A 413 49.39 -6.47 -7.24
CA PHE A 413 49.97 -6.42 -5.89
C PHE A 413 50.21 -5.00 -5.32
N ASP A 414 49.62 -3.95 -5.93
CA ASP A 414 49.70 -2.57 -5.44
C ASP A 414 48.47 -2.20 -4.60
N TYR A 415 48.41 -2.78 -3.39
CA TYR A 415 47.34 -2.49 -2.43
C TYR A 415 47.33 -1.02 -1.97
N LYS A 416 48.49 -0.35 -1.96
CA LYS A 416 48.58 1.08 -1.58
C LYS A 416 47.85 1.94 -2.60
N LYS A 417 48.09 1.71 -3.89
CA LYS A 417 47.42 2.46 -4.94
C LYS A 417 45.94 2.13 -5.01
N SER A 418 45.57 0.86 -4.86
CA SER A 418 44.18 0.45 -4.74
C SER A 418 43.46 1.21 -3.61
N TYR A 419 44.05 1.24 -2.42
CA TYR A 419 43.52 1.98 -1.27
C TYR A 419 43.38 3.49 -1.55
N GLU A 420 44.42 4.13 -2.10
CA GLU A 420 44.38 5.57 -2.43
C GLU A 420 43.20 5.93 -3.34
N ILE A 421 42.85 5.04 -4.27
CA ILE A 421 41.75 5.24 -5.20
C ILE A 421 40.41 5.06 -4.50
N LEU A 422 40.24 3.94 -3.79
CA LEU A 422 38.99 3.65 -3.08
C LEU A 422 38.69 4.70 -2.00
N LYS A 423 39.72 5.19 -1.28
CA LYS A 423 39.59 6.24 -0.26
C LYS A 423 39.18 7.60 -0.86
N LYS A 424 39.52 7.88 -2.12
CA LYS A 424 39.04 9.09 -2.82
C LYS A 424 37.57 8.99 -3.19
N ILE A 425 37.08 7.79 -3.48
CA ILE A 425 35.69 7.53 -3.87
C ILE A 425 34.81 7.49 -2.61
N GLU A 426 35.27 6.81 -1.57
CA GLU A 426 34.59 6.71 -0.28
C GLU A 426 35.55 7.13 0.86
N PRO A 427 35.56 8.42 1.24
CA PRO A 427 36.49 8.95 2.25
C PRO A 427 36.38 8.29 3.62
N ARG A 428 35.23 7.71 3.96
CA ARG A 428 35.03 7.03 5.25
C ARG A 428 35.48 5.57 5.23
N LEU A 429 35.87 5.04 4.07
CA LEU A 429 36.31 3.65 3.94
C LEU A 429 37.64 3.41 4.66
N GLU A 430 37.66 2.41 5.52
CA GLU A 430 38.86 1.92 6.19
C GLU A 430 39.11 0.47 5.77
N CYS A 431 39.90 0.29 4.70
CA CYS A 431 40.18 -1.04 4.15
C CYS A 431 41.67 -1.31 3.87
N TYR A 432 42.58 -0.41 4.29
CA TYR A 432 44.01 -0.52 3.97
C TYR A 432 44.60 -1.88 4.41
N ASP A 433 44.36 -2.29 5.65
CA ASP A 433 44.88 -3.54 6.18
C ASP A 433 44.25 -4.76 5.52
N VAL A 434 42.97 -4.68 5.14
CA VAL A 434 42.27 -5.75 4.43
C VAL A 434 42.90 -5.97 3.05
N LEU A 435 43.12 -4.90 2.29
CA LEU A 435 43.76 -4.96 0.98
C LEU A 435 45.22 -5.45 1.07
N LYS A 436 45.96 -4.96 2.07
CA LYS A 436 47.33 -5.41 2.34
C LYS A 436 47.38 -6.91 2.62
N ASN A 437 46.54 -7.40 3.53
CA ASN A 437 46.50 -8.81 3.91
C ASN A 437 46.11 -9.70 2.74
N ARG A 438 45.21 -9.23 1.87
CA ARG A 438 44.83 -9.94 0.65
C ARG A 438 46.03 -10.15 -0.28
N VAL A 439 46.76 -9.09 -0.59
CA VAL A 439 47.98 -9.18 -1.43
C VAL A 439 49.03 -10.08 -0.79
N LEU A 440 49.25 -9.98 0.53
CA LEU A 440 50.23 -10.83 1.23
C LEU A 440 49.86 -12.32 1.16
N LYS A 441 48.58 -12.64 1.33
CA LYS A 441 48.06 -14.01 1.21
C LYS A 441 48.28 -14.61 -0.18
N GLU A 442 48.06 -13.81 -1.23
CA GLU A 442 48.30 -14.23 -2.63
C GLU A 442 49.80 -14.44 -2.92
N LEU A 443 50.68 -13.69 -2.24
CA LEU A 443 52.14 -13.84 -2.34
C LEU A 443 52.72 -14.97 -1.48
N LYS A 444 51.90 -15.70 -0.70
CA LYS A 444 52.31 -16.75 0.26
C LYS A 444 53.38 -16.28 1.27
N LEU A 445 53.30 -15.02 1.68
CA LEU A 445 54.01 -14.45 2.84
C LEU A 445 53.05 -14.36 4.02
#